data_AF-A0A917U8I4-F1
#
_entry.id   AF-A0A917U8I4-F1
#
_cell.length_a   1.000
_cell.length_b   1.000
_cell.length_c   1.000
_cell.angle_alpha   90.00
_cell.angle_beta   90.00
_cell.angle_gamma   90.00
#
_symmetry.space_group_name_H-M   'P 1'
#
loop_
_entity.id
_entity.type
_entity.pdbx_description
1 polymer ?
#
loop_
_entity_poly.entity_id
_entity_poly.type
_entity_poly.pdbx_seq_one_letter_code
_entity_poly.pdbx_strand_id
1 'polypeptide(L)'
;MSTERYTAIGVRPLVNGVGPATRLGGLPLHPQVLAGMTEATAHSVRMDRLQAAAGRRLAELLGVPAAYVTTGAAGGLALATAVAMAGDDPRLIDRLPDPSGMRHAACGMRSWWRWHTSIRTTTR
;
A
#
# COMPACT_ATOMS: atom_id res chain seq x y z
N MET A 1 13.74 19.74 -8.53
CA MET A 1 13.26 18.57 -9.29
C MET A 1 12.52 19.08 -10.50
N SER A 2 12.97 18.74 -11.71
CA SER A 2 12.35 19.22 -12.95
C SER A 2 10.99 18.56 -13.17
N THR A 3 9.97 19.37 -13.42
CA THR A 3 8.61 18.93 -13.76
C THR A 3 8.41 18.70 -15.25
N GLU A 4 9.48 18.82 -16.04
CA GLU A 4 9.47 18.73 -17.51
C GLU A 4 8.82 17.45 -18.02
N ARG A 5 8.96 16.33 -17.29
CA ARG A 5 8.34 15.04 -17.68
C ARG A 5 6.82 15.10 -17.69
N TYR A 6 6.20 15.80 -16.74
CA TYR A 6 4.74 15.95 -16.70
C TYR A 6 4.26 16.97 -17.73
N THR A 7 4.98 18.08 -17.90
CA THR A 7 4.61 19.09 -18.91
C THR A 7 4.75 18.57 -20.33
N ALA A 8 5.73 17.70 -20.60
CA ALA A 8 5.91 17.05 -21.91
C ALA A 8 4.69 16.19 -22.32
N ILE A 9 3.93 15.66 -21.36
CA ILE A 9 2.68 14.92 -21.60
C ILE A 9 1.42 15.78 -21.39
N GLY A 10 1.57 17.11 -21.34
CA GLY A 10 0.44 18.05 -21.21
C GLY A 10 -0.16 18.15 -19.80
N VAL A 11 0.49 17.57 -18.78
CA VAL A 11 0.02 17.59 -17.39
C VAL A 11 0.70 18.71 -16.61
N ARG A 12 -0.09 19.62 -16.03
CA ARG A 12 0.42 20.71 -15.20
C ARG A 12 0.68 20.21 -13.76
N PRO A 13 1.93 20.31 -13.24
CA PRO A 13 2.22 20.02 -11.84
C PRO A 13 1.53 21.01 -10.89
N LEU A 14 1.25 20.55 -9.68
CA LEU A 14 0.61 21.33 -8.63
C LEU A 14 1.36 21.23 -7.30
N VAL A 15 1.17 22.24 -6.45
CA VAL A 15 1.61 22.20 -5.05
C VAL A 15 0.50 21.58 -4.22
N ASN A 16 0.76 20.40 -3.64
CA ASN A 16 -0.22 19.69 -2.83
C ASN A 16 -0.17 20.16 -1.36
N GLY A 17 -1.18 20.93 -0.94
CA GLY A 17 -1.37 21.35 0.47
C GLY A 17 -2.41 20.52 1.25
N VAL A 18 -3.01 19.49 0.63
CA VAL A 18 -4.11 18.70 1.21
C VAL A 18 -3.60 17.45 1.94
N GLY A 19 -2.31 17.13 1.81
CA GLY A 19 -1.70 15.92 2.38
C GLY A 19 -1.69 14.75 1.40
N PRO A 20 -1.62 13.47 1.84
CA PRO A 20 -1.49 12.30 0.97
C PRO A 20 -2.81 11.93 0.26
N ALA A 21 -3.33 12.85 -0.54
CA ALA A 21 -4.57 12.66 -1.28
C ALA A 21 -4.37 11.68 -2.45
N THR A 22 -5.17 10.61 -2.49
CA THR A 22 -5.10 9.58 -3.54
C THR A 22 -5.28 10.14 -4.95
N ARG A 23 -6.18 11.13 -5.12
CA ARG A 23 -6.41 11.80 -6.41
C ARG A 23 -5.19 12.56 -6.94
N LEU A 24 -4.24 12.90 -6.06
CA LEU A 24 -3.02 13.64 -6.37
C LEU A 24 -1.78 12.73 -6.41
N GLY A 25 -1.95 11.41 -6.33
CA GLY A 25 -0.84 10.46 -6.31
C GLY A 25 -0.09 10.37 -4.99
N GLY A 26 -0.65 10.91 -3.90
CA GLY A 26 -0.03 10.89 -2.57
C GLY A 26 0.97 12.02 -2.34
N LEU A 27 2.01 11.74 -1.56
CA LEU A 27 3.08 12.69 -1.24
C LEU A 27 4.37 12.33 -2.01
N PRO A 28 5.20 13.33 -2.36
CA PRO A 28 6.54 13.08 -2.87
C PRO A 28 7.36 12.22 -1.90
N LEU A 29 8.17 11.32 -2.45
CA LEU A 29 9.08 10.49 -1.65
C LEU A 29 10.22 11.32 -1.07
N HIS A 30 10.61 11.01 0.17
CA HIS A 30 11.78 11.61 0.80
C HIS A 30 13.06 11.26 0.02
N PRO A 31 14.06 12.17 -0.11
CA PRO A 31 15.27 11.91 -0.90
C PRO A 31 16.02 10.62 -0.52
N GLN A 32 16.05 10.28 0.77
CA GLN A 32 16.67 9.04 1.24
C GLN A 32 15.95 7.78 0.74
N VAL A 33 14.62 7.84 0.59
CA VAL A 33 13.83 6.72 0.04
C VAL A 33 14.16 6.55 -1.45
N LEU A 34 14.23 7.66 -2.20
CA LEU A 34 14.60 7.63 -3.62
C LEU A 34 16.01 7.05 -3.84
N ALA A 35 16.96 7.45 -3.00
CA ALA A 35 18.32 6.91 -3.05
C ALA A 35 18.33 5.40 -2.81
N GLY A 36 17.67 4.93 -1.74
CA GLY A 36 17.59 3.50 -1.44
C GLY A 36 16.87 2.68 -2.51
N MET A 37 15.80 3.22 -3.13
CA MET A 37 15.14 2.57 -4.27
C MET A 37 16.07 2.44 -5.46
N THR A 38 16.81 3.50 -5.79
CA THR A 38 17.77 3.50 -6.90
C THR A 38 18.85 2.45 -6.69
N GLU A 39 19.42 2.38 -5.49
CA GLU A 39 20.41 1.36 -5.11
C GLU A 39 19.83 -0.06 -5.21
N ALA A 40 18.66 -0.29 -4.62
CA ALA A 40 18.03 -1.61 -4.60
C ALA A 40 17.76 -2.16 -6.02
N THR A 41 17.37 -1.30 -6.97
CA THR A 41 17.07 -1.72 -8.34
C THR A 41 18.28 -2.25 -9.13
N ALA A 42 19.51 -2.02 -8.66
CA ALA A 42 20.71 -2.53 -9.29
C ALA A 42 20.98 -4.03 -9.00
N HIS A 43 20.17 -4.65 -8.13
CA HIS A 43 20.42 -6.01 -7.64
C HIS A 43 19.18 -6.90 -7.71
N SER A 44 19.40 -8.21 -7.92
CA SER A 44 18.36 -9.23 -7.83
C SER A 44 18.49 -10.00 -6.52
N VAL A 45 17.37 -10.23 -5.84
CA VAL A 45 17.32 -10.95 -4.57
C VAL A 45 16.17 -11.96 -4.54
N ARG A 46 16.27 -12.92 -3.62
CA ARG A 46 15.17 -13.84 -3.30
C ARG A 46 14.03 -13.06 -2.63
N MET A 47 12.91 -12.90 -3.33
CA MET A 47 11.78 -12.09 -2.85
C MET A 47 11.17 -12.61 -1.56
N ASP A 48 11.16 -13.94 -1.35
CA ASP A 48 10.73 -14.55 -0.09
C ASP A 48 11.59 -14.11 1.10
N ARG A 49 12.90 -13.96 0.90
CA ARG A 49 13.84 -13.50 1.93
C ARG A 49 13.73 -12.00 2.17
N LEU A 50 13.54 -11.22 1.11
CA LEU A 50 13.29 -9.78 1.22
C LEU A 50 12.03 -9.50 2.03
N GLN A 51 10.93 -10.19 1.73
CA GLN A 51 9.67 -10.05 2.44
C GLN A 51 9.82 -10.39 3.94
N ALA A 52 10.50 -11.50 4.26
CA ALA A 52 10.76 -11.89 5.64
C ALA A 52 11.62 -10.87 6.40
N ALA A 53 12.65 -10.32 5.74
CA ALA A 53 13.53 -9.30 6.34
C ALA A 53 12.79 -7.97 6.58
N ALA A 54 12.04 -7.50 5.57
CA ALA A 54 11.22 -6.29 5.69
C ALA A 54 10.17 -6.44 6.81
N GLY A 55 9.52 -7.60 6.88
CA GLY A 55 8.54 -7.91 7.92
C GLY A 55 9.14 -7.86 9.33
N ARG A 56 10.30 -8.46 9.56
CA ARG A 56 11.01 -8.36 10.86
C ARG A 56 11.33 -6.92 11.22
N ARG A 57 11.89 -6.15 10.28
CA ARG A 57 12.25 -4.76 10.51
C ARG A 57 11.04 -3.89 10.84
N LEU A 58 9.93 -4.08 10.14
CA LEU A 58 8.68 -3.36 10.42
C LEU A 58 8.09 -3.77 11.77
N ALA A 59 8.12 -5.07 12.11
CA ALA A 59 7.65 -5.57 13.39
C ALA A 59 8.40 -4.93 14.57
N GLU A 60 9.73 -4.84 14.47
CA GLU A 60 10.58 -4.13 15.44
C GLU A 60 10.19 -2.65 15.59
N LEU A 61 10.05 -1.93 14.46
CA LEU A 61 9.73 -0.50 14.46
C LEU A 61 8.33 -0.19 15.02
N LEU A 62 7.38 -1.10 14.78
CA LEU A 62 5.98 -0.94 15.20
C LEU A 62 5.69 -1.54 16.58
N GLY A 63 6.62 -2.31 17.16
CA GLY A 63 6.41 -3.00 18.43
C GLY A 63 5.34 -4.11 18.37
N VAL A 64 5.22 -4.78 17.22
CA VAL A 64 4.22 -5.85 16.99
C VAL A 64 4.93 -7.20 16.81
N PRO A 65 4.26 -8.34 17.07
CA PRO A 65 4.91 -9.66 16.96
C PRO A 65 5.26 -10.04 15.51
N ALA A 66 4.53 -9.50 14.52
CA ALA A 66 4.80 -9.73 13.11
C ALA A 66 4.24 -8.59 12.26
N ALA A 67 4.88 -8.33 11.11
CA ALA A 67 4.40 -7.41 10.10
C ALA A 67 4.62 -8.00 8.70
N TYR A 68 3.74 -7.67 7.76
CA TYR A 68 3.78 -8.17 6.39
C TYR A 68 3.53 -7.04 5.40
N VAL A 69 4.38 -6.94 4.37
CA VAL A 69 4.25 -5.92 3.32
C VAL A 69 3.31 -6.42 2.23
N THR A 70 2.34 -5.61 1.85
CA THR A 70 1.38 -5.94 0.79
C THR A 70 1.46 -4.92 -0.33
N THR A 71 0.77 -5.18 -1.44
CA THR A 71 0.67 -4.26 -2.59
C THR A 71 -0.07 -2.97 -2.27
N GLY A 72 -0.77 -2.91 -1.13
CA GLY A 72 -1.53 -1.75 -0.66
C GLY A 72 -2.64 -2.15 0.31
N ALA A 73 -3.42 -1.17 0.77
CA ALA A 73 -4.47 -1.39 1.75
C ALA A 73 -5.54 -2.40 1.31
N ALA A 74 -5.98 -2.33 0.04
CA ALA A 74 -6.96 -3.27 -0.50
C ALA A 74 -6.41 -4.71 -0.55
N GLY A 75 -5.16 -4.89 -0.97
CA GLY A 75 -4.48 -6.20 -0.94
C GLY A 75 -4.29 -6.72 0.48
N GLY A 76 -3.99 -5.84 1.44
CA GLY A 76 -3.94 -6.19 2.86
C GLY A 76 -5.28 -6.67 3.41
N LEU A 77 -6.37 -5.99 3.08
CA LEU A 77 -7.72 -6.41 3.47
C LEU A 77 -8.11 -7.74 2.82
N ALA A 78 -7.78 -7.94 1.55
CA ALA A 78 -8.04 -9.19 0.85
C ALA A 78 -7.30 -10.36 1.50
N LEU A 79 -6.00 -10.20 1.81
CA LEU A 79 -5.21 -11.20 2.50
C LEU A 79 -5.71 -11.46 3.93
N ALA A 80 -6.02 -10.41 4.69
CA ALA A 80 -6.56 -10.55 6.04
C ALA A 80 -7.91 -11.30 6.03
N THR A 81 -8.77 -11.01 5.05
CA THR A 81 -10.03 -11.72 4.86
C THR A 81 -9.79 -13.19 4.54
N ALA A 82 -8.91 -13.49 3.57
CA ALA A 82 -8.57 -14.85 3.19
C ALA A 82 -8.03 -15.66 4.37
N VAL A 83 -7.12 -15.08 5.17
CA VAL A 83 -6.58 -15.71 6.38
C VAL A 83 -7.67 -15.92 7.43
N ALA A 84 -8.58 -14.97 7.65
CA ALA A 84 -9.68 -15.13 8.59
C ALA A 84 -10.68 -16.23 8.18
N MET A 85 -10.83 -16.48 6.87
CA MET A 85 -11.71 -17.51 6.33
C MET A 85 -11.08 -18.91 6.33
N ALA A 86 -9.83 -19.01 5.84
CA ALA A 86 -9.11 -20.27 5.68
C ALA A 86 -8.38 -20.74 6.96
N GLY A 87 -8.01 -19.81 7.85
CA GLY A 87 -7.24 -20.11 9.05
C GLY A 87 -5.81 -20.57 8.72
N ASP A 88 -5.38 -21.64 9.39
CA ASP A 88 -4.07 -22.26 9.26
C ASP A 88 -4.09 -23.61 8.52
N ASP A 89 -5.25 -24.03 7.96
CA ASP A 89 -5.38 -25.28 7.20
C ASP A 89 -4.80 -25.11 5.78
N PRO A 90 -3.69 -25.80 5.43
CA PRO A 90 -3.07 -25.70 4.11
C PRO A 90 -4.02 -26.07 2.96
N ARG A 91 -4.95 -27.01 3.20
CA ARG A 91 -5.92 -27.43 2.17
C ARG A 91 -6.90 -26.33 1.84
N LEU A 92 -7.27 -25.51 2.82
CA LEU A 92 -8.15 -24.36 2.61
C LEU A 92 -7.40 -23.21 1.95
N ILE A 93 -6.14 -22.98 2.33
CA ILE A 93 -5.28 -21.97 1.70
C ILE A 93 -5.07 -22.27 0.21
N ASP A 94 -4.73 -23.51 -0.14
CA ASP A 94 -4.49 -23.93 -1.53
C ASP A 94 -5.73 -23.85 -2.42
N ARG A 95 -6.92 -23.90 -1.83
CA ARG A 95 -8.20 -23.80 -2.56
C ARG A 95 -8.61 -22.38 -2.90
N LEU A 96 -7.98 -21.36 -2.30
CA LEU A 96 -8.32 -19.97 -2.59
C LEU A 96 -8.13 -19.67 -4.09
N PRO A 97 -9.05 -18.93 -4.72
CA PRO A 97 -10.07 -18.09 -4.10
C PRO A 97 -11.45 -18.75 -3.88
N ASP A 98 -11.62 -20.07 -4.06
CA ASP A 98 -12.90 -20.75 -3.79
C ASP A 98 -13.17 -20.86 -2.27
N PRO A 99 -14.17 -20.15 -1.70
CA PRO A 99 -14.42 -20.13 -0.27
C PRO A 99 -15.39 -21.23 0.20
N SER A 100 -15.78 -22.17 -0.68
CA SER A 100 -16.82 -23.16 -0.36
C SER A 100 -16.46 -23.99 0.88
N GLY A 101 -17.30 -23.92 1.91
CA GLY A 101 -17.08 -24.61 3.19
C GLY A 101 -16.12 -23.91 4.17
N MET A 102 -15.68 -22.68 3.88
CA MET A 102 -14.89 -21.85 4.79
C MET A 102 -15.77 -20.97 5.69
N ARG A 103 -15.18 -20.39 6.75
CA ARG A 103 -15.87 -19.41 7.60
C ARG A 103 -16.16 -18.14 6.81
N HIS A 104 -17.31 -17.50 7.04
CA HIS A 104 -17.61 -16.20 6.44
C HIS A 104 -17.05 -15.08 7.32
N ALA A 105 -16.02 -14.38 6.85
CA ALA A 105 -15.45 -13.20 7.51
C ALA A 105 -15.60 -11.98 6.60
N ALA A 106 -16.19 -10.89 7.11
CA ALA A 106 -16.34 -9.64 6.37
C ALA A 106 -15.43 -8.54 6.96
N CYS A 107 -14.30 -8.25 6.31
CA CYS A 107 -13.48 -7.07 6.61
C CYS A 107 -13.82 -5.92 5.66
N GLY A 108 -14.90 -5.19 5.97
CA GLY A 108 -15.31 -3.98 5.23
C GLY A 108 -14.80 -2.69 5.87
N MET A 109 -14.14 -1.84 5.08
CA MET A 109 -13.77 -0.47 5.48
C MET A 109 -15.03 0.42 5.46
N ARG A 110 -15.56 0.79 6.63
CA ARG A 110 -16.95 1.29 6.75
C ARG A 110 -17.21 2.76 6.39
N SER A 111 -16.22 3.63 6.16
CA SER A 111 -16.45 4.93 5.49
C SER A 111 -15.16 5.69 5.15
N TRP A 112 -15.10 6.23 3.93
CA TRP A 112 -14.02 7.11 3.43
C TRP A 112 -14.55 8.46 2.88
N TRP A 113 -15.87 8.58 2.67
CA TRP A 113 -16.49 9.64 1.86
C TRP A 113 -16.65 11.02 2.52
N ARG A 114 -16.42 11.17 3.82
CA ARG A 114 -16.79 12.39 4.57
C ARG A 114 -15.79 13.57 4.45
N TRP A 115 -14.66 13.40 3.75
CA TRP A 115 -13.58 14.40 3.70
C TRP A 115 -13.51 15.26 2.43
N HIS A 116 -14.25 14.94 1.36
CA HIS A 116 -14.06 15.60 0.06
C HIS A 116 -14.77 16.95 -0.13
N THR A 117 -15.47 17.49 0.87
CA THR A 117 -16.22 18.75 0.77
C THR A 117 -15.45 20.01 1.18
N SER A 118 -14.15 19.93 1.48
CA SER A 118 -13.34 21.10 1.88
C SER A 118 -12.32 21.58 0.85
N ILE A 119 -12.56 21.37 -0.46
CA ILE A 119 -11.75 22.02 -1.50
C ILE A 119 -12.41 23.35 -1.85
N ARG A 120 -11.98 24.44 -1.20
CA ARG A 120 -12.24 25.80 -1.67
C ARG A 120 -11.14 26.17 -2.65
N THR A 121 -11.48 26.32 -3.93
CA THR A 121 -10.62 27.00 -4.90
C THR A 121 -10.69 28.49 -4.62
N THR A 122 -9.69 29.04 -3.93
CA THR A 122 -9.50 30.49 -3.88
C THR A 122 -8.77 30.89 -5.16
N THR A 123 -9.53 31.29 -6.17
CA THR A 123 -8.99 31.98 -7.35
C THR A 123 -9.13 33.48 -7.09
N ARG A 124 -8.00 34.18 -7.12
CA ARG A 124 -7.96 35.63 -7.31
C ARG A 124 -7.81 35.90 -8.80
#